data_AF-A0A953SX41-F1
#
_entry.id   AF-A0A953SX41-F1
#
_cell.length_a   1.000
_cell.length_b   1.000
_cell.length_c   1.000
_cell.angle_alpha   90.00
_cell.angle_beta   90.00
_cell.angle_gamma   90.00
#
_symmetry.space_group_name_H-M   'P 1'
#
loop_
_entity.id
_entity.type
_entity.pdbx_description
1 polymer ?
#
loop_
_entity_poly.entity_id
_entity_poly.type
_entity_poly.pdbx_seq_one_letter_code
_entity_poly.pdbx_strand_id
1 'polypeptide(L)'
;MNYLLALLSFVLLQQGGLKVENAWVRNVSAGMNSALFFDVVNSGSEADTLIKVDCNAAQIVQMHETFEEGDMMGMRVIKAVVIKAKSTFKFKPMANHVIL
;
A
#
# COMPACT_ATOMS: atom_id res chain seq x y z
N MET A 1 -48.55 20.63 20.79
CA MET A 1 -48.42 19.22 20.36
C MET A 1 -47.25 19.15 19.38
N ASN A 2 -46.12 18.66 19.90
CA ASN A 2 -44.85 18.22 19.29
C ASN A 2 -44.31 18.82 17.98
N TYR A 3 -43.19 19.53 18.13
CA TYR A 3 -42.20 19.78 17.08
C TYR A 3 -41.39 18.50 16.83
N LEU A 4 -41.38 18.00 15.60
CA LEU A 4 -40.50 16.89 15.20
C LEU A 4 -39.52 17.40 14.14
N LEU A 5 -38.41 17.97 14.60
CA LEU A 5 -37.22 18.21 13.78
C LEU A 5 -36.52 16.87 13.55
N ALA A 6 -36.69 16.30 12.36
CA ALA A 6 -35.83 15.22 11.89
C ALA A 6 -34.49 15.84 11.46
N LEU A 7 -33.48 15.77 12.33
CA LEU A 7 -32.09 16.02 11.96
C LEU A 7 -31.69 14.92 10.95
N LEU A 8 -31.61 15.30 9.67
CA LEU A 8 -30.85 14.55 8.68
C LEU A 8 -29.37 14.59 9.10
N SER A 9 -28.92 13.56 9.80
CA SER A 9 -27.49 13.31 10.01
C SER A 9 -26.90 12.90 8.66
N PHE A 10 -26.33 13.88 7.96
CA PHE A 10 -25.45 13.62 6.84
C PHE A 10 -24.16 13.02 7.40
N VAL A 11 -24.09 11.68 7.48
CA VAL A 11 -22.83 10.99 7.75
C VAL A 11 -21.95 11.26 6.53
N LEU A 12 -21.03 12.21 6.67
CA LEU A 12 -19.87 12.34 5.79
C LEU A 12 -19.06 11.05 5.98
N LEU A 13 -19.33 10.04 5.15
CA LEU A 13 -18.38 8.96 4.93
C LEU A 13 -17.14 9.61 4.32
N GLN A 14 -16.19 10.02 5.18
CA GLN A 14 -14.88 10.42 4.73
C GLN A 14 -14.27 9.19 4.08
N GLN A 15 -14.37 9.13 2.76
CA GLN A 15 -13.71 8.12 1.95
C GLN A 15 -12.23 8.16 2.36
N GLY A 16 -11.76 7.05 2.94
CA GLY A 16 -10.50 6.98 3.69
C GLY A 16 -9.39 7.70 2.94
N GLY A 17 -8.60 8.52 3.65
CA GLY A 17 -7.61 9.41 3.07
C GLY A 17 -6.44 8.72 2.35
N LEU A 18 -6.57 7.46 1.95
CA LEU A 18 -5.58 6.68 1.24
C LEU A 18 -5.66 6.89 -0.27
N LYS A 19 -4.50 7.13 -0.89
CA LYS A 19 -4.32 7.18 -2.34
C LYS A 19 -3.10 6.37 -2.73
N VAL A 20 -3.17 5.72 -3.90
CA VAL A 20 -2.02 5.07 -4.52
C VAL A 20 -1.58 5.92 -5.71
N GLU A 21 -0.30 6.28 -5.75
CA GLU A 21 0.25 7.19 -6.76
C GLU A 21 1.58 6.65 -7.32
N ASN A 22 2.03 7.19 -8.45
CA ASN A 22 3.33 6.87 -9.06
C ASN A 22 3.57 5.36 -9.28
N ALA A 23 2.52 4.61 -9.62
CA ALA A 23 2.63 3.17 -9.82
C ALA A 23 3.35 2.84 -11.13
N TRP A 24 4.36 1.97 -11.06
CA TRP A 24 5.08 1.47 -12.22
C TRP A 24 5.67 0.07 -11.95
N VAL A 25 5.92 -0.66 -13.03
CA VAL A 25 6.42 -2.04 -12.99
C VAL A 25 7.75 -2.12 -13.73
N ARG A 26 8.71 -2.89 -13.19
CA ARG A 26 9.97 -3.17 -13.86
C ARG A 26 9.75 -4.11 -15.05
N ASN A 27 10.11 -3.66 -16.25
CA ASN A 27 10.02 -4.50 -17.44
C ASN A 27 11.01 -5.68 -17.35
N VAL A 28 10.54 -6.88 -17.70
CA VAL A 28 11.29 -8.14 -17.69
C VAL A 28 10.83 -9.03 -18.85
N SER A 29 11.67 -9.97 -19.27
CA SER A 29 11.30 -10.99 -20.25
C SER A 29 10.18 -11.90 -19.73
N ALA A 30 9.40 -12.48 -20.65
CA ALA A 30 8.35 -13.44 -20.29
C ALA A 30 8.89 -14.61 -19.44
N GLY A 31 8.17 -14.97 -18.38
CA GLY A 31 8.54 -16.05 -17.46
C GLY A 31 9.49 -15.65 -16.33
N MET A 32 9.90 -14.38 -16.24
CA MET A 32 10.71 -13.86 -15.14
C MET A 32 9.85 -13.09 -14.13
N ASN A 33 10.27 -13.12 -12.87
CA ASN A 33 9.64 -12.30 -11.82
C ASN A 33 9.88 -10.82 -12.10
N SER A 34 8.85 -10.00 -11.88
CA SER A 34 8.91 -8.55 -11.99
C SER A 34 8.82 -7.90 -10.60
N ALA A 35 8.98 -6.59 -10.55
CA ALA A 35 8.79 -5.79 -9.35
C ALA A 35 7.84 -4.62 -9.64
N LEU A 36 6.84 -4.46 -8.79
CA LEU A 36 5.89 -3.35 -8.77
C LEU A 36 6.26 -2.35 -7.66
N PHE A 37 6.25 -1.08 -8.03
CA PHE A 37 6.59 0.06 -7.19
C PHE A 37 5.45 1.08 -7.26
N PHE A 38 5.17 1.73 -6.13
CA PHE A 38 4.10 2.73 -5.98
C PHE A 38 4.24 3.46 -4.65
N ASP A 39 3.57 4.59 -4.53
CA ASP A 39 3.42 5.33 -3.28
C ASP A 39 2.03 5.11 -2.70
N VAL A 40 1.93 4.90 -1.39
CA VAL A 40 0.66 4.92 -0.63
C VAL A 40 0.64 6.17 0.22
N VAL A 41 -0.21 7.13 -0.15
CA VAL A 41 -0.39 8.41 0.55
C VAL A 41 -1.57 8.29 1.51
N ASN A 42 -1.33 8.39 2.81
CA ASN A 42 -2.36 8.46 3.83
C ASN A 42 -2.55 9.91 4.31
N SER A 43 -3.54 10.59 3.76
CA SER A 43 -4.02 11.92 4.17
C SER A 43 -5.04 11.85 5.31
N GLY A 44 -5.39 10.67 5.81
CA GLY A 44 -6.30 10.47 6.94
C GLY A 44 -5.69 10.87 8.29
N SER A 45 -6.52 10.84 9.34
CA SER A 45 -6.12 11.08 10.73
C SER A 45 -5.68 9.80 11.46
N GLU A 46 -5.93 8.62 10.89
CA GLU A 46 -5.63 7.32 11.48
C GLU A 46 -4.61 6.56 10.63
N ALA A 47 -3.83 5.69 11.26
CA ALA A 47 -2.95 4.78 10.55
C ALA A 47 -3.76 3.66 9.92
N ASP A 48 -3.31 3.18 8.77
CA ASP A 48 -3.91 2.04 8.08
C ASP A 48 -2.83 0.98 7.80
N THR A 49 -3.22 -0.22 7.41
CA THR A 49 -2.31 -1.34 7.16
C THR A 49 -2.57 -1.96 5.79
N LEU A 50 -1.57 -1.88 4.92
CA LEU A 50 -1.56 -2.64 3.67
C LEU A 50 -1.22 -4.10 3.97
N ILE A 51 -2.19 -4.99 3.82
CA ILE A 51 -2.06 -6.42 4.13
C ILE A 51 -1.91 -7.31 2.90
N LYS A 52 -2.28 -6.82 1.71
CA LYS A 52 -2.30 -7.62 0.48
C LYS A 52 -2.18 -6.74 -0.75
N VAL A 53 -1.51 -7.27 -1.77
CA VAL A 53 -1.52 -6.75 -3.14
C VAL A 53 -1.90 -7.92 -4.05
N ASP A 54 -2.76 -7.66 -5.03
CA ASP A 54 -3.21 -8.64 -6.02
C ASP A 54 -2.94 -8.10 -7.43
N CYS A 55 -2.58 -8.99 -8.36
CA CYS A 55 -2.30 -8.64 -9.75
C CYS A 55 -2.70 -9.79 -10.68
N ASN A 56 -3.62 -9.53 -11.60
CA ASN A 56 -4.11 -10.54 -12.54
C ASN A 56 -3.06 -11.03 -13.54
N ALA A 57 -1.98 -10.27 -13.73
CA ALA A 57 -0.88 -10.60 -14.63
C ALA A 57 0.21 -11.49 -13.97
N ALA A 58 0.10 -11.76 -12.67
CA ALA A 58 1.08 -12.50 -11.88
C ALA A 58 0.43 -13.71 -11.22
N GLN A 59 1.12 -14.85 -11.21
CA GLN A 59 0.66 -16.04 -10.49
C GLN A 59 0.92 -15.94 -8.98
N ILE A 60 2.01 -15.25 -8.61
CA ILE A 60 2.45 -15.08 -7.23
C ILE A 60 2.67 -13.59 -7.00
N VAL A 61 2.04 -13.04 -5.96
CA VAL A 61 2.23 -11.65 -5.55
C VAL A 61 2.68 -11.63 -4.10
N GLN A 62 3.83 -10.99 -3.82
CA GLN A 62 4.40 -10.93 -2.49
C GLN A 62 4.95 -9.54 -2.18
N MET A 63 4.64 -9.01 -1.01
CA MET A 63 5.33 -7.82 -0.49
C MET A 63 6.65 -8.24 0.13
N HIS A 64 7.73 -7.55 -0.24
CA HIS A 64 9.08 -7.80 0.24
C HIS A 64 9.65 -6.50 0.86
N GLU A 65 10.57 -6.65 1.81
CA GLU A 65 11.48 -5.59 2.23
C GLU A 65 12.92 -5.99 1.95
N THR A 66 13.72 -5.02 1.51
CA THR A 66 15.17 -5.17 1.46
C THR A 66 15.74 -4.87 2.84
N PHE A 67 16.63 -5.73 3.33
CA PHE A 67 17.33 -5.55 4.59
C PHE A 67 18.85 -5.60 4.38
N GLU A 68 19.54 -4.93 5.29
CA GLU A 68 20.99 -4.93 5.42
C GLU A 68 21.33 -5.46 6.82
N GLU A 69 22.10 -6.54 6.89
CA GLU A 69 22.55 -7.13 8.15
C GLU A 69 24.05 -7.42 8.05
N GLY A 70 24.86 -6.55 8.66
CA GLY A 70 26.31 -6.57 8.50
C GLY A 70 26.70 -6.34 7.04
N ASP A 71 27.49 -7.27 6.48
CA ASP A 71 27.91 -7.23 5.07
C ASP A 71 26.91 -7.90 4.12
N MET A 72 25.73 -8.33 4.61
CA MET A 72 24.73 -9.04 3.81
C MET A 72 23.55 -8.14 3.45
N MET A 73 23.22 -8.12 2.15
CA MET A 73 22.00 -7.53 1.62
C MET A 73 21.05 -8.63 1.16
N GLY A 74 19.77 -8.53 1.55
CA GLY A 74 18.77 -9.54 1.23
C GLY A 74 17.38 -8.97 1.04
N MET A 75 16.45 -9.84 0.66
CA MET A 75 15.03 -9.53 0.57
C MET A 75 14.25 -10.57 1.36
N ARG A 76 13.23 -10.15 2.09
CA ARG A 76 12.34 -11.06 2.82
C ARG A 76 10.88 -10.67 2.65
N VAL A 77 10.01 -11.68 2.64
CA VAL A 77 8.57 -11.49 2.54
C VAL A 77 8.04 -10.83 3.81
N ILE A 78 7.19 -9.81 3.64
CA ILE A 78 6.45 -9.15 4.71
C ILE A 78 4.96 -9.36 4.50
N LYS A 79 4.22 -9.51 5.60
CA LYS A 79 2.76 -9.78 5.56
C LYS A 79 1.91 -8.52 5.64
N ALA A 80 2.50 -7.43 6.11
CA ALA A 80 1.79 -6.19 6.34
C ALA A 80 2.75 -5.00 6.32
N VAL A 81 2.25 -3.83 5.91
CA VAL A 81 2.94 -2.56 6.00
C VAL A 81 2.01 -1.55 6.65
N VAL A 82 2.45 -0.92 7.74
CA VAL A 82 1.70 0.16 8.40
C VAL A 82 1.95 1.48 7.70
N ILE A 83 0.88 2.13 7.27
CA ILE A 83 0.86 3.44 6.64
C ILE A 83 0.35 4.45 7.67
N LYS A 84 1.28 5.18 8.31
CA LYS A 84 0.94 6.13 9.37
C LYS A 84 0.00 7.23 8.85
N ALA A 85 -0.84 7.78 9.72
CA ALA A 85 -1.63 8.97 9.41
C ALA A 85 -0.74 10.11 8.90
N LYS A 86 -1.25 10.91 7.97
CA LYS A 86 -0.55 12.08 7.39
C LYS A 86 0.85 11.74 6.85
N SER A 87 1.03 10.57 6.26
CA SER A 87 2.32 10.10 5.75
C SER A 87 2.22 9.44 4.38
N THR A 88 3.37 9.28 3.73
CA THR A 88 3.49 8.55 2.47
C THR A 88 4.45 7.39 2.66
N PHE A 89 4.00 6.18 2.39
CA PHE A 89 4.84 5.00 2.35
C PHE A 89 5.23 4.70 0.90
N LYS A 90 6.51 4.42 0.63
CA LYS A 90 7.02 4.25 -0.72
C LYS A 90 7.50 2.83 -0.96
N PHE A 91 6.90 2.15 -1.93
CA PHE A 91 7.46 0.94 -2.52
C PHE A 91 8.41 1.36 -3.63
N LYS A 92 9.72 1.20 -3.43
CA LYS A 92 10.77 1.67 -4.34
C LYS A 92 11.96 0.69 -4.43
N PRO A 93 12.79 0.78 -5.47
CA PRO A 93 13.98 -0.06 -5.59
C PRO A 93 14.88 0.01 -4.35
N MET A 94 15.49 -1.12 -3.99
CA MET A 94 16.37 -1.28 -2.81
C MET A 94 15.69 -1.00 -1.46
N ALA A 95 14.36 -0.99 -1.41
CA ALA A 95 13.57 -0.85 -0.20
C ALA A 95 12.38 -1.84 -0.26
N ASN A 96 11.21 -1.44 0.23
CA ASN A 96 10.00 -2.25 0.09
C ASN A 96 9.55 -2.30 -1.37
N HIS A 97 9.15 -3.47 -1.84
CA HIS A 97 8.68 -3.68 -3.21
C HIS A 97 7.73 -4.87 -3.29
N VAL A 98 6.90 -4.91 -4.33
CA VAL A 98 6.03 -6.05 -4.57
C VAL A 98 6.65 -6.90 -5.67
N ILE A 99 6.96 -8.16 -5.37
CA ILE A 99 7.34 -9.14 -6.38
C ILE A 99 6.07 -9.65 -7.06
N LEU A 100 6.11 -9.67 -8.39
CA LEU A 100 5.09 -10.17 -9.31
C LEU A 100 5.63 -11.37 -10.09
#